data_AF-A0A8T4QA07-F1
#
_entry.id   AF-A0A8T4QA07-F1
#
_cell.length_a   1.000
_cell.length_b   1.000
_cell.length_c   1.000
_cell.angle_alpha   90.00
_cell.angle_beta   90.00
_cell.angle_gamma   90.00
#
_symmetry.space_group_name_H-M   'P 1'
#
loop_
_entity.id
_entity.type
_entity.pdbx_description
1 polymer ?
#
loop_
_entity_poly.entity_id
_entity_poly.type
_entity_poly.pdbx_seq_one_letter_code
_entity_poly.pdbx_strand_id
1 'polypeptide(L)'
;MDFSQPTHEQRWELGILALLAALSFLSWGMAGARTILGVVLLVALPFYLLFGAFRLGESERLAFSFCAAVAAFPSVTYWLGFIMPFTTAIWVASLLWYAAAAIVILIFRKIRKRAPS
;
A
#
# COMPACT_ATOMS: atom_id res chain seq x y z
N MET A 1 -23.01 3.38 4.77
CA MET A 1 -21.92 4.10 4.08
C MET A 1 -22.36 5.54 4.04
N ASP A 2 -21.77 6.37 4.87
CA ASP A 2 -22.06 7.80 4.87
C ASP A 2 -21.35 8.40 3.65
N PHE A 3 -22.12 8.89 2.67
CA PHE A 3 -21.60 9.57 1.48
C PHE A 3 -21.31 11.04 1.81
N SER A 4 -20.62 11.28 2.93
CA SER A 4 -20.11 12.60 3.26
C SER A 4 -19.19 13.05 2.12
N GLN A 5 -19.51 14.19 1.52
CA GLN A 5 -18.71 14.77 0.44
C GLN A 5 -17.23 14.83 0.86
N PRO A 6 -16.28 14.39 0.02
CA PRO A 6 -14.87 14.45 0.35
C PRO A 6 -14.50 15.88 0.68
N THR A 7 -13.74 16.07 1.77
CA THR A 7 -13.27 17.39 2.16
C THR A 7 -12.42 18.01 1.04
N HIS A 8 -12.28 19.34 1.03
CA HIS A 8 -11.53 20.04 -0.02
C HIS A 8 -10.11 19.47 -0.20
N GLU A 9 -9.48 19.05 0.90
CA GLU A 9 -8.17 18.42 0.92
C GLU A 9 -8.18 17.03 0.26
N GLN A 10 -9.14 16.17 0.59
CA GLN A 10 -9.29 14.84 -0.03
C GLN A 10 -9.56 14.94 -1.54
N ARG A 11 -10.31 15.96 -1.99
CA ARG A 11 -10.54 16.21 -3.41
C ARG A 11 -9.25 16.57 -4.15
N TRP A 12 -8.38 17.35 -3.51
CA TRP A 12 -7.09 17.72 -4.07
C TRP A 12 -6.14 16.51 -4.17
N GLU A 13 -6.09 15.68 -3.12
CA GLU A 13 -5.32 14.44 -3.11
C GLU A 13 -5.76 13.46 -4.21
N LEU A 14 -7.07 13.24 -4.33
CA LEU A 14 -7.65 12.42 -5.41
C LEU A 14 -7.38 13.02 -6.79
N GLY A 15 -7.42 14.34 -6.92
CA GLY A 15 -7.08 15.05 -8.16
C GLY A 15 -5.62 14.85 -8.58
N ILE A 16 -4.68 14.93 -7.63
CA ILE A 16 -3.26 14.68 -7.89
C ILE A 16 -3.02 13.23 -8.30
N LEU A 17 -3.62 12.27 -7.59
CA LEU A 17 -3.51 10.84 -7.93
C LEU A 17 -4.09 10.54 -9.32
N ALA A 18 -5.25 11.12 -9.65
CA ALA A 18 -5.87 10.98 -10.95
C ALA A 18 -5.02 11.61 -12.07
N LEU A 19 -4.41 12.77 -11.81
CA LEU A 19 -3.52 13.43 -12.74
C LEU A 19 -2.24 12.61 -12.99
N LEU A 20 -1.61 12.09 -11.94
CA LEU A 20 -0.45 11.19 -12.05
C LEU A 20 -0.80 9.91 -12.83
N ALA A 21 -2.01 9.40 -12.63
CA ALA A 21 -2.52 8.25 -13.35
C ALA A 21 -2.72 8.54 -14.84
N ALA A 22 -3.36 9.68 -15.16
CA ALA A 22 -3.55 10.14 -16.52
C ALA A 22 -2.20 10.40 -17.21
N LEU A 23 -1.27 11.10 -16.56
CA LEU A 23 0.06 11.38 -17.11
C LEU A 23 0.84 10.10 -17.41
N SER A 24 0.86 9.14 -16.48
CA SER A 24 1.53 7.86 -16.72
C SER A 24 0.90 7.09 -17.88
N PHE A 25 -0.44 7.12 -18.00
CA PHE A 25 -1.13 6.51 -19.12
C PHE A 25 -0.82 7.22 -20.45
N LEU A 26 -0.74 8.55 -20.46
CA LEU A 26 -0.35 9.33 -21.64
C LEU A 26 1.10 9.06 -22.06
N SER A 27 2.01 8.87 -21.11
CA SER A 27 3.44 8.62 -21.40
C SER A 27 3.73 7.19 -21.86
N TRP A 28 3.06 6.18 -21.30
CA TRP A 28 3.38 4.77 -21.53
C TRP A 28 2.19 3.91 -21.96
N GLY A 29 1.05 4.53 -22.28
CA GLY A 29 -0.17 3.84 -22.69
C GLY A 29 -0.61 2.79 -21.66
N MET A 30 -0.97 1.60 -22.15
CA MET A 30 -1.37 0.46 -21.33
C MET A 30 -0.28 0.00 -20.35
N ALA A 31 1.00 0.22 -20.68
CA ALA A 31 2.10 -0.10 -19.78
C ALA A 31 2.11 0.83 -18.57
N GLY A 32 1.83 2.12 -18.75
CA GLY A 32 1.70 3.08 -17.65
C GLY A 32 0.58 2.72 -16.67
N ALA A 33 -0.59 2.33 -17.20
CA ALA A 33 -1.69 1.84 -16.36
C ALA A 33 -1.28 0.59 -15.57
N ARG A 34 -0.63 -0.39 -16.20
CA ARG A 34 -0.14 -1.61 -15.52
C ARG A 34 0.89 -1.29 -14.44
N THR A 35 1.78 -0.33 -14.66
CA THR A 35 2.78 0.09 -13.67
C THR A 35 2.12 0.67 -12.44
N ILE A 36 1.15 1.58 -12.59
CA ILE A 36 0.43 2.15 -11.44
C ILE A 36 -0.34 1.06 -10.70
N LEU A 37 -1.03 0.20 -11.43
CA LEU A 37 -1.79 -0.90 -10.84
C LEU A 37 -0.87 -1.85 -10.07
N GLY A 38 0.32 -2.14 -10.63
CA GLY A 38 1.37 -2.91 -9.98
C GLY A 38 1.91 -2.23 -8.72
N VAL A 39 2.24 -0.94 -8.77
CA VAL A 39 2.72 -0.18 -7.59
C VAL A 39 1.65 -0.16 -6.50
N VAL A 40 0.40 0.12 -6.85
CA VAL A 40 -0.69 0.15 -5.88
C VAL A 40 -0.90 -1.23 -5.26
N LEU A 41 -1.04 -2.28 -6.07
CA LEU A 41 -1.35 -3.62 -5.56
C LEU A 41 -0.17 -4.32 -4.89
N LEU A 42 1.02 -4.25 -5.48
CA LEU A 42 2.16 -5.03 -5.00
C LEU A 42 2.93 -4.29 -3.90
N VAL A 43 2.93 -2.96 -3.94
CA VAL A 43 3.77 -2.14 -3.07
C VAL A 43 2.95 -1.38 -2.04
N ALA A 44 1.99 -0.54 -2.43
CA ALA A 44 1.32 0.36 -1.48
C ALA A 44 0.25 -0.34 -0.62
N LEU A 45 -0.58 -1.19 -1.22
CA LEU A 45 -1.71 -1.83 -0.58
C LEU A 45 -1.35 -2.69 0.64
N PRO A 46 -0.31 -3.55 0.64
CA PRO A 46 0.01 -4.36 1.82
C PRO A 46 0.42 -3.50 3.03
N PHE A 47 1.15 -2.40 2.83
CA PHE A 47 1.47 -1.47 3.91
C PHE A 47 0.24 -0.70 4.39
N TYR A 48 -0.64 -0.28 3.48
CA TYR A 48 -1.91 0.33 3.85
C TYR A 48 -2.75 -0.61 4.72
N LEU A 49 -2.83 -1.90 4.38
CA LEU A 49 -3.50 -2.91 5.19
C LEU A 49 -2.83 -3.12 6.55
N LEU A 50 -1.50 -3.17 6.59
CA LEU A 50 -0.71 -3.33 7.80
C LEU A 50 -1.01 -2.21 8.81
N PHE A 51 -1.04 -0.96 8.34
CA PHE A 51 -1.36 0.19 9.19
C PHE A 51 -2.85 0.32 9.54
N GLY A 52 -3.73 -0.43 8.86
CA GLY A 52 -5.17 -0.45 9.15
C GLY A 52 -5.54 -1.08 10.49
N ALA A 53 -4.64 -1.86 11.09
CA ALA A 53 -4.84 -2.42 12.43
C ALA A 53 -4.61 -1.38 13.55
N PHE A 54 -3.96 -0.25 13.23
CA PHE A 54 -3.61 0.80 14.18
C PHE A 54 -4.70 1.89 14.21
N ARG A 55 -4.78 2.63 15.32
CA ARG A 55 -5.72 3.76 15.47
C ARG A 55 -5.16 5.04 14.83
N LEU A 56 -4.85 4.99 13.54
CA LEU A 56 -4.35 6.13 12.77
C LEU A 56 -5.50 6.83 12.03
N GLY A 57 -5.39 8.15 11.85
CA GLY A 57 -6.25 8.89 10.92
C GLY A 57 -6.03 8.44 9.48
N GLU A 58 -6.97 8.74 8.58
CA GLU A 58 -6.90 8.27 7.18
C GLU A 58 -5.70 8.86 6.43
N SER A 59 -5.44 10.16 6.59
CA SER A 59 -4.29 10.85 6.01
C SER A 59 -2.96 10.37 6.60
N GLU A 60 -2.89 10.21 7.93
CA GLU A 60 -1.72 9.66 8.61
C GLU A 60 -1.41 8.24 8.12
N ARG A 61 -2.44 7.38 8.04
CA ARG A 61 -2.30 6.01 7.54
C ARG A 61 -1.74 6.01 6.12
N LEU A 62 -2.22 6.88 5.25
CA LEU A 62 -1.75 6.97 3.86
C LEU A 62 -0.28 7.42 3.83
N ALA A 63 0.08 8.46 4.56
CA ALA A 63 1.46 8.97 4.66
C ALA A 63 2.43 7.92 5.23
N PHE A 64 2.08 7.27 6.35
CA PHE A 64 2.91 6.22 6.95
C PHE A 64 3.06 5.00 6.03
N SER A 65 1.97 4.61 5.35
CA SER A 65 2.01 3.49 4.40
C SER A 65 2.93 3.79 3.23
N PHE A 66 2.85 5.01 2.68
CA PHE A 66 3.72 5.44 1.59
C PHE A 66 5.18 5.47 2.02
N CYS A 67 5.51 6.13 3.14
CA CYS A 67 6.88 6.20 3.65
C CYS A 67 7.46 4.81 3.95
N ALA A 68 6.67 3.94 4.60
CA ALA A 68 7.09 2.58 4.90
C ALA A 68 7.28 1.75 3.63
N ALA A 69 6.40 1.90 2.64
CA ALA A 69 6.52 1.20 1.37
C ALA A 69 7.79 1.64 0.61
N VAL A 70 8.05 2.94 0.51
CA VAL A 70 9.24 3.49 -0.16
C VAL A 70 10.53 3.07 0.54
N ALA A 71 10.55 2.99 1.87
CA ALA A 71 11.73 2.58 2.61
C ALA A 71 11.93 1.06 2.61
N ALA A 72 10.92 0.30 2.99
CA ALA A 72 11.07 -1.11 3.33
C ALA A 72 10.95 -2.03 2.09
N PHE A 73 10.10 -1.69 1.12
CA PHE A 73 9.89 -2.56 -0.04
C PHE A 73 11.15 -2.70 -0.92
N PRO A 74 11.86 -1.61 -1.30
CA PRO A 74 13.08 -1.73 -2.09
C PRO A 74 14.18 -2.48 -1.34
N SER A 75 14.32 -2.28 -0.03
CA SER A 75 15.31 -2.99 0.77
C SER A 75 15.09 -4.50 0.75
N VAL A 76 13.87 -4.97 1.04
CA VAL A 76 13.55 -6.41 1.01
C VAL A 76 13.74 -6.98 -0.40
N THR A 77 13.25 -6.28 -1.42
CA THR A 77 13.36 -6.71 -2.82
C THR A 77 14.82 -6.79 -3.27
N TYR A 78 15.67 -5.84 -2.86
CA TYR A 78 17.10 -5.84 -3.17
C TYR A 78 17.81 -7.06 -2.59
N TRP A 79 17.57 -7.37 -1.31
CA TRP A 79 18.13 -8.54 -0.67
C TRP A 79 17.70 -9.84 -1.34
N LEU A 80 16.41 -9.96 -1.70
CA LEU A 80 15.91 -11.12 -2.44
C LEU A 80 16.49 -11.22 -3.86
N GLY A 81 16.76 -10.08 -4.49
CA GLY A 81 17.37 -9.99 -5.83
C GLY A 81 18.78 -10.56 -5.93
N PHE A 82 19.48 -10.78 -4.81
CA PHE A 82 20.75 -11.52 -4.81
C PHE A 82 20.58 -13.03 -5.02
N ILE A 83 19.41 -13.57 -4.71
CA ILE A 83 19.16 -15.03 -4.67
C ILE A 83 18.31 -15.46 -5.87
N MET A 84 17.46 -14.57 -6.38
CA MET A 84 16.52 -14.86 -7.47
C MET A 84 16.41 -13.68 -8.45
N PRO A 85 15.85 -13.90 -9.66
CA PRO A 85 15.62 -12.81 -10.61
C PRO A 85 14.81 -11.67 -9.98
N PHE A 86 15.17 -10.42 -10.29
CA PHE A 86 14.55 -9.24 -9.67
C PHE A 86 13.03 -9.18 -9.87
N THR A 87 12.53 -9.66 -11.01
CA THR A 87 11.09 -9.79 -11.27
C THR A 87 10.42 -10.73 -10.27
N THR A 88 11.00 -11.91 -10.02
CA THR A 88 10.51 -12.87 -9.01
C THR A 88 10.63 -12.30 -7.60
N ALA A 89 11.72 -11.58 -7.31
CA ALA A 89 11.96 -10.95 -6.01
C ALA A 89 10.83 -9.95 -5.64
N ILE A 90 10.35 -9.15 -6.60
CA ILE A 90 9.22 -8.23 -6.40
C ILE A 90 7.96 -8.99 -5.96
N TRP A 91 7.61 -10.08 -6.67
CA TRP A 91 6.44 -10.89 -6.33
C TRP A 91 6.55 -11.52 -4.95
N VAL A 92 7.71 -12.09 -4.63
CA VAL A 92 7.97 -12.71 -3.32
C VAL A 92 7.94 -11.66 -2.20
N ALA A 93 8.59 -10.51 -2.37
CA ALA A 93 8.56 -9.41 -1.41
C ALA A 93 7.13 -8.93 -1.14
N SER A 94 6.33 -8.77 -2.19
CA SER A 94 4.92 -8.39 -2.07
C SER A 94 4.14 -9.40 -1.24
N LEU A 95 4.30 -10.69 -1.54
CA LEU A 95 3.60 -11.77 -0.86
C LEU A 95 3.99 -11.86 0.63
N LEU A 96 5.26 -11.61 0.95
CA LEU A 96 5.74 -11.50 2.34
C LEU A 96 5.07 -10.34 3.08
N TRP A 97 4.95 -9.16 2.46
CA TRP A 97 4.28 -8.01 3.08
C TRP A 97 2.78 -8.22 3.26
N TYR A 98 2.11 -8.90 2.32
CA TYR A 98 0.72 -9.32 2.49
C TYR A 98 0.56 -10.30 3.65
N ALA A 99 1.45 -11.29 3.76
CA ALA A 99 1.45 -12.23 4.87
C ALA A 99 1.67 -11.50 6.22
N ALA A 100 2.62 -10.56 6.26
CA ALA A 100 2.87 -9.73 7.45
C ALA A 100 1.63 -8.91 7.83
N ALA A 101 0.99 -8.24 6.87
CA ALA A 101 -0.24 -7.48 7.09
C ALA A 101 -1.36 -8.38 7.64
N ALA A 102 -1.56 -9.57 7.04
CA ALA A 102 -2.55 -10.53 7.51
C ALA A 102 -2.28 -10.99 8.95
N ILE A 103 -1.03 -11.32 9.28
CA ILE A 103 -0.62 -11.73 10.63
C ILE A 103 -0.91 -10.62 11.64
N VAL A 104 -0.51 -9.37 11.35
CA VAL A 104 -0.76 -8.22 12.23
C VAL A 104 -2.26 -8.04 12.46
N ILE A 105 -3.06 -8.07 11.39
CA ILE A 105 -4.52 -7.95 11.50
C ILE A 105 -5.09 -9.07 12.38
N LEU A 106 -4.67 -10.32 12.21
CA LEU A 106 -5.14 -11.45 13.01
C LEU A 106 -4.78 -11.31 14.48
N ILE A 107 -3.54 -10.89 14.79
CA ILE A 107 -3.08 -10.65 16.15
C ILE A 107 -3.92 -9.55 16.82
N PHE A 108 -4.11 -8.41 16.15
CA PHE A 108 -4.92 -7.31 16.68
C PHE A 108 -6.39 -7.71 16.88
N ARG A 109 -6.97 -8.48 15.95
CA ARG A 109 -8.33 -9.03 16.12
C ARG A 109 -8.41 -9.96 17.32
N LYS A 110 -7.40 -10.80 17.55
CA LYS A 110 -7.34 -11.71 18.70
C LYS A 110 -7.21 -10.95 20.02
N ILE A 111 -6.40 -9.90 20.07
CA ILE A 111 -6.24 -9.03 21.25
C ILE A 111 -7.56 -8.31 21.55
N ARG A 112 -8.20 -7.72 20.55
CA ARG A 112 -9.49 -7.02 20.73
C ARG A 112 -10.59 -7.93 21.25
N LYS A 113 -10.65 -9.19 20.81
CA LYS A 113 -11.61 -10.19 21.32
C LYS A 113 -11.37 -10.59 22.78
N ARG A 114 -10.14 -10.43 23.29
CA ARG A 114 -9.76 -10.81 24.66
C ARG A 114 -9.78 -9.66 25.65
N ALA A 115 -9.99 -8.42 25.19
CA ALA A 115 -10.20 -7.28 26.06
C ALA A 115 -11.69 -7.25 26.45
N PRO A 116 -12.08 -7.67 27.68
CA PRO A 116 -13.45 -7.49 28.14
C PRO A 116 -13.74 -5.99 28.22
N SER A 117 -14.85 -5.58 27.61
CA SER A 117 -15.59 -4.37 28.01
C SER A 117 -16.40 -4.68 29.26
#